data_AF-A0A3A4RR70-F1
#
_entry.id   AF-A0A3A4RR70-F1
#
_cell.length_a   1.000
_cell.length_b   1.000
_cell.length_c   1.000
_cell.angle_alpha   90.00
_cell.angle_beta   90.00
_cell.angle_gamma   90.00
#
_symmetry.space_group_name_H-M   'P 1'
#
loop_
_entity.id
_entity.type
_entity.pdbx_description
1 polymer ?
#
loop_
_entity_poly.entity_id
_entity_poly.type
_entity_poly.pdbx_seq_one_letter_code
_entity_poly.pdbx_strand_id
1 'polypeptide(L)'
;MKPLFTKKELSALATPFPDRIIRHIRRDEIKKALSVCHEMRESRILLHDYFADSCTVLWSWVGERLGEDAMEKLFRDVFKQSAERQYYEVADAQVMPHLTVHLLAKSWRAHSCFGAGEHPATFRITEDHDKFTFHLEPCASGARLWKRGWYENGKGGRVSESEHAWTYNRKGFPYYCIHCPFLNEILPYESGYGMIMWPVDPLKNPDDTCAWHVYKNPCNVPDGYYQRLGIRRKPKTMPVAKTGKALFFDPYELKEMARPMTDRISENLLKGDPKNAARLCREVRDEFLTLHDLYAMMILATYTFIAREIGEEALGEALEIQFERCLKPAFLETLKTMTLKQRIIFLAENGFGTDNCNRTGYHPGRFSIQESDEEIRFVLAPCGSGGRLIRAGAYEPMPPIRRFREKTESAVVNFAARHIPLPEAILKMAFPFIVTHFTQRKSYSQGKTGKSFPWSFNEKDVPYYCCQCGKISEKLGDKGLVIIPPKGEKGVCIWKLSKG
;
A
#
# COMPACT_ATOMS: atom_id res chain seq x y z
N MET A 1 35.57 -16.94 6.29
CA MET A 1 34.66 -17.81 7.09
C MET A 1 33.97 -18.79 6.15
N LYS A 2 33.48 -19.96 6.59
CA LYS A 2 32.72 -20.86 5.69
C LYS A 2 31.49 -20.12 5.12
N PRO A 3 31.15 -20.26 3.81
CA PRO A 3 29.95 -19.65 3.25
C PRO A 3 28.69 -20.15 3.97
N LEU A 4 27.83 -19.22 4.35
CA LEU A 4 26.53 -19.44 4.99
C LEU A 4 25.51 -19.98 3.98
N PHE A 5 25.64 -19.60 2.72
CA PHE A 5 24.75 -19.97 1.63
C PHE A 5 25.51 -20.46 0.40
N THR A 6 24.88 -21.40 -0.30
CA THR A 6 25.22 -21.73 -1.67
C THR A 6 24.70 -20.64 -2.63
N LYS A 7 25.31 -20.52 -3.81
CA LYS A 7 24.81 -19.62 -4.88
C LYS A 7 23.34 -19.87 -5.24
N LYS A 8 22.90 -21.14 -5.14
CA LYS A 8 21.51 -21.55 -5.40
C LYS A 8 20.55 -21.04 -4.32
N GLU A 9 20.93 -21.11 -3.04
CA GLU A 9 20.15 -20.54 -1.93
C GLU A 9 20.00 -19.03 -2.07
N LEU A 10 21.11 -18.30 -2.35
CA LEU A 10 21.07 -16.84 -2.55
C LEU A 10 20.14 -16.43 -3.71
N SER A 11 20.21 -17.17 -4.83
CA SER A 11 19.32 -16.94 -5.97
C SER A 11 17.84 -17.26 -5.65
N ALA A 12 17.59 -18.29 -4.84
CA ALA A 12 16.25 -18.66 -4.40
C ALA A 12 15.64 -17.59 -3.48
N LEU A 13 16.41 -17.06 -2.54
CA LEU A 13 15.97 -15.98 -1.63
C LEU A 13 15.60 -14.69 -2.38
N ALA A 14 16.29 -14.40 -3.48
CA ALA A 14 15.97 -13.26 -4.35
C ALA A 14 14.80 -13.53 -5.32
N THR A 15 14.27 -14.77 -5.38
CA THR A 15 13.17 -15.14 -6.27
C THR A 15 11.82 -14.90 -5.58
N PRO A 16 10.85 -14.22 -6.23
CA PRO A 16 9.50 -14.05 -5.69
C PRO A 16 8.82 -15.37 -5.27
N PHE A 17 8.05 -15.33 -4.19
CA PHE A 17 7.31 -16.50 -3.69
C PHE A 17 6.46 -17.20 -4.76
N PRO A 18 5.64 -16.49 -5.57
CA PRO A 18 4.84 -17.19 -6.58
C PRO A 18 5.67 -17.91 -7.63
N ASP A 19 6.86 -17.38 -7.96
CA ASP A 19 7.79 -18.02 -8.89
C ASP A 19 8.46 -19.26 -8.26
N ARG A 20 8.77 -19.22 -6.96
CA ARG A 20 9.27 -20.39 -6.20
C ARG A 20 8.22 -21.50 -6.16
N ILE A 21 6.96 -21.19 -5.87
CA ILE A 21 5.86 -22.15 -5.85
C ILE A 21 5.70 -22.81 -7.22
N ILE A 22 5.64 -22.02 -8.31
CA ILE A 22 5.54 -22.54 -9.68
C ILE A 22 6.73 -23.45 -10.03
N ARG A 23 7.95 -23.11 -9.60
CA ARG A 23 9.13 -23.97 -9.83
C ARG A 23 9.00 -25.32 -9.13
N HIS A 24 8.51 -25.35 -7.90
CA HIS A 24 8.28 -26.60 -7.17
C HIS A 24 7.16 -27.43 -7.80
N ILE A 25 6.07 -26.79 -8.24
CA ILE A 25 5.00 -27.45 -9.01
C ILE A 25 5.56 -28.15 -10.26
N ARG A 26 6.40 -27.45 -11.05
CA ARG A 26 7.00 -27.99 -12.28
C ARG A 26 7.96 -29.16 -12.05
N ARG A 27 8.46 -29.32 -10.82
CA ARG A 27 9.36 -30.41 -10.41
C ARG A 27 8.63 -31.52 -9.65
N ASP A 28 7.30 -31.44 -9.58
CA ASP A 28 6.47 -32.35 -8.80
C ASP A 28 6.81 -32.36 -7.29
N GLU A 29 7.35 -31.24 -6.78
CA GLU A 29 7.72 -31.07 -5.38
C GLU A 29 6.57 -30.45 -4.56
N ILE A 30 5.38 -31.07 -4.58
CA ILE A 30 4.14 -30.50 -4.02
C ILE A 30 4.26 -30.11 -2.55
N LYS A 31 4.92 -30.93 -1.72
CA LYS A 31 5.17 -30.61 -0.30
C LYS A 31 5.99 -29.33 -0.12
N LYS A 32 6.98 -29.08 -0.98
CA LYS A 32 7.77 -27.84 -0.97
C LYS A 32 6.95 -26.66 -1.48
N ALA A 33 6.12 -26.87 -2.51
CA ALA A 33 5.21 -25.84 -3.00
C ALA A 33 4.23 -25.36 -1.91
N LEU A 34 3.69 -26.28 -1.11
CA LEU A 34 2.84 -25.97 0.05
C LEU A 34 3.60 -25.19 1.12
N SER A 35 4.83 -25.60 1.48
CA SER A 35 5.67 -24.88 2.44
C SER A 35 5.92 -23.43 2.01
N VAL A 36 6.31 -23.23 0.75
CA VAL A 36 6.57 -21.89 0.21
C VAL A 36 5.28 -21.05 0.12
N CYS A 37 4.13 -21.68 -0.11
CA CYS A 37 2.84 -20.99 -0.08
C CYS A 37 2.47 -20.52 1.33
N HIS A 38 2.81 -21.31 2.36
CA HIS A 38 2.66 -20.91 3.75
C HIS A 38 3.60 -19.76 4.11
N GLU A 39 4.87 -19.82 3.70
CA GLU A 39 5.83 -18.71 3.88
C GLU A 39 5.33 -17.39 3.24
N MET A 40 4.73 -17.47 2.05
CA MET A 40 4.16 -16.30 1.36
C MET A 40 3.00 -15.65 2.14
N ARG A 41 2.25 -16.43 2.93
CA ARG A 41 1.13 -15.94 3.74
C ARG A 41 1.64 -14.93 4.79
N GLU A 42 2.69 -15.31 5.49
CA GLU A 42 3.26 -14.52 6.59
C GLU A 42 4.14 -13.37 6.10
N SER A 43 4.72 -13.47 4.89
CA SER A 43 5.79 -12.57 4.44
C SER A 43 5.41 -11.10 4.34
N ARG A 44 4.11 -10.80 4.27
CA ARG A 44 3.59 -9.44 4.06
C ARG A 44 3.29 -8.69 5.35
N ILE A 45 3.10 -9.40 6.47
CA ILE A 45 2.64 -8.84 7.74
C ILE A 45 3.57 -7.72 8.18
N LEU A 46 4.88 -7.99 8.21
CA LEU A 46 5.89 -7.05 8.68
C LEU A 46 5.84 -5.71 7.93
N LEU A 47 5.88 -5.75 6.60
CA LEU A 47 5.92 -4.53 5.79
C LEU A 47 4.57 -3.79 5.81
N HIS A 48 3.48 -4.54 5.76
CA HIS A 48 2.13 -3.98 5.87
C HIS A 48 1.96 -3.22 7.19
N ASP A 49 2.26 -3.88 8.31
CA ASP A 49 2.07 -3.32 9.64
C ASP A 49 3.02 -2.13 9.85
N TYR A 50 4.26 -2.23 9.37
CA TYR A 50 5.18 -1.10 9.35
C TYR A 50 4.59 0.14 8.67
N PHE A 51 3.93 -0.01 7.52
CA PHE A 51 3.32 1.12 6.84
C PHE A 51 2.13 1.71 7.61
N ALA A 52 1.23 0.86 8.10
CA ALA A 52 0.07 1.31 8.86
C ALA A 52 0.48 1.99 10.18
N ASP A 53 1.44 1.40 10.90
CA ASP A 53 2.01 1.94 12.14
C ASP A 53 2.73 3.26 11.87
N SER A 54 3.51 3.35 10.78
CA SER A 54 4.20 4.58 10.38
C SER A 54 3.22 5.72 10.11
N CYS A 55 2.16 5.48 9.33
CA CYS A 55 1.12 6.48 9.11
C CYS A 55 0.47 6.91 10.43
N THR A 56 0.14 5.95 11.30
CA THR A 56 -0.47 6.23 12.61
C THR A 56 0.40 7.15 13.46
N VAL A 57 1.68 6.80 13.60
CA VAL A 57 2.63 7.54 14.43
C VAL A 57 2.96 8.91 13.84
N LEU A 58 3.21 9.00 12.53
CA LEU A 58 3.57 10.26 11.88
C LEU A 58 2.42 11.26 11.89
N TRP A 59 1.20 10.82 11.58
CA TRP A 59 0.03 11.71 11.59
C TRP A 59 -0.35 12.15 13.01
N SER A 60 -0.20 11.26 13.98
CA SER A 60 -0.38 11.58 15.41
C SER A 60 0.65 12.60 15.88
N TRP A 61 1.90 12.46 15.45
CA TRP A 61 2.96 13.43 15.74
C TRP A 61 2.69 14.81 15.12
N VAL A 62 2.19 14.86 13.88
CA VAL A 62 1.83 16.12 13.23
C VAL A 62 0.75 16.84 14.03
N GLY A 63 -0.34 16.16 14.39
CA GLY A 63 -1.41 16.83 15.15
C GLY A 63 -1.02 17.14 16.60
N GLU A 64 -0.06 16.44 17.19
CA GLU A 64 0.54 16.84 18.48
C GLU A 64 1.35 18.13 18.35
N ARG A 65 2.11 18.31 17.27
CA ARG A 65 3.02 19.45 17.08
C ARG A 65 2.37 20.69 16.47
N LEU A 66 1.40 20.50 15.57
CA LEU A 66 0.73 21.59 14.85
C LEU A 66 -0.72 21.81 15.28
N GLY A 67 -1.25 20.95 16.15
CA GLY A 67 -2.65 20.97 16.56
C GLY A 67 -3.57 20.23 15.58
N GLU A 68 -4.80 19.97 16.05
CA GLU A 68 -5.82 19.22 15.30
C GLU A 68 -6.21 19.90 13.97
N ASP A 69 -6.27 21.24 13.93
CA ASP A 69 -6.65 21.99 12.73
C ASP A 69 -5.68 21.77 11.56
N ALA A 70 -4.43 21.37 11.83
CA ALA A 70 -3.46 21.04 10.80
C ALA A 70 -3.74 19.71 10.10
N MET A 71 -4.56 18.83 10.69
CA MET A 71 -4.83 17.49 10.16
C MET A 71 -5.54 17.54 8.81
N GLU A 72 -6.51 18.44 8.64
CA GLU A 72 -7.17 18.61 7.35
C GLU A 72 -6.18 19.03 6.26
N LYS A 73 -5.30 20.01 6.55
CA LYS A 73 -4.26 20.44 5.63
C LYS A 73 -3.32 19.29 5.25
N LEU A 74 -2.88 18.51 6.24
CA LEU A 74 -2.03 17.33 6.04
C LEU A 74 -2.69 16.32 5.09
N PHE A 75 -3.93 15.90 5.38
CA PHE A 75 -4.60 14.87 4.59
C PHE A 75 -4.92 15.33 3.16
N ARG A 76 -5.29 16.61 2.98
CA ARG A 76 -5.44 17.22 1.65
C ARG A 76 -4.14 17.12 0.85
N ASP A 77 -3.01 17.46 1.44
CA ASP A 77 -1.71 17.38 0.77
C ASP A 77 -1.28 15.94 0.48
N VAL A 78 -1.46 15.03 1.45
CA VAL A 78 -1.12 13.61 1.31
C VAL A 78 -1.87 12.98 0.15
N PHE A 79 -3.19 13.19 0.06
CA PHE A 79 -4.01 12.57 -0.97
C PHE A 79 -3.98 13.28 -2.32
N LYS A 80 -3.67 14.57 -2.35
CA LYS A 80 -3.28 15.24 -3.59
C LYS A 80 -2.09 14.54 -4.26
N GLN A 81 -1.11 14.11 -3.47
CA GLN A 81 0.10 13.44 -3.99
C GLN A 81 -0.08 11.94 -4.25
N SER A 82 -0.90 11.27 -3.45
CA SER A 82 -0.98 9.80 -3.45
C SER A 82 -2.23 9.22 -4.12
N ALA A 83 -3.28 10.02 -4.34
CA ALA A 83 -4.57 9.52 -4.84
C ALA A 83 -5.21 10.32 -5.99
N GLU A 84 -4.99 11.63 -6.09
CA GLU A 84 -5.68 12.47 -7.08
C GLU A 84 -5.50 11.97 -8.53
N ARG A 85 -4.26 11.79 -8.96
CA ARG A 85 -3.92 11.37 -10.33
C ARG A 85 -4.15 9.89 -10.60
N GLN A 86 -4.15 9.08 -9.55
CA GLN A 86 -4.24 7.62 -9.60
C GLN A 86 -5.71 7.15 -9.59
N TYR A 87 -6.57 7.84 -8.84
CA TYR A 87 -7.95 7.44 -8.61
C TYR A 87 -8.94 8.52 -9.03
N TYR A 88 -8.80 9.76 -8.56
CA TYR A 88 -9.87 10.75 -8.70
C TYR A 88 -10.02 11.26 -10.13
N GLU A 89 -8.91 11.52 -10.84
CA GLU A 89 -8.93 11.98 -12.23
C GLU A 89 -9.57 10.98 -13.21
N VAL A 90 -9.60 9.69 -12.85
CA VAL A 90 -10.15 8.61 -13.68
C VAL A 90 -11.41 7.98 -13.11
N ALA A 91 -11.86 8.42 -11.93
CA ALA A 91 -13.05 7.89 -11.30
C ALA A 91 -14.29 8.08 -12.17
N ASP A 92 -14.32 9.12 -12.99
CA ASP A 92 -15.45 9.40 -13.87
C ASP A 92 -15.58 8.44 -15.05
N ALA A 93 -14.56 7.62 -15.33
CA ALA A 93 -14.66 6.55 -16.31
C ALA A 93 -15.76 5.54 -15.93
N GLN A 94 -16.04 5.36 -14.62
CA GLN A 94 -17.14 4.54 -14.09
C GLN A 94 -17.31 3.23 -14.87
N VAL A 95 -16.20 2.48 -15.01
CA VAL A 95 -16.01 1.55 -16.12
C VAL A 95 -17.06 0.44 -16.10
N MET A 96 -17.14 -0.37 -15.03
CA MET A 96 -18.26 -1.24 -14.68
C MET A 96 -18.13 -1.58 -13.19
N PRO A 97 -19.21 -1.54 -12.38
CA PRO A 97 -19.10 -1.65 -10.94
C PRO A 97 -18.57 -3.02 -10.47
N HIS A 98 -18.92 -4.11 -11.16
CA HIS A 98 -18.42 -5.46 -10.83
C HIS A 98 -16.90 -5.64 -11.07
N LEU A 99 -16.30 -4.88 -12.01
CA LEU A 99 -14.84 -4.89 -12.19
C LEU A 99 -14.13 -4.14 -11.07
N THR A 100 -14.73 -3.04 -10.61
CA THR A 100 -14.26 -2.32 -9.41
C THR A 100 -14.28 -3.24 -8.19
N VAL A 101 -15.31 -4.08 -8.03
CA VAL A 101 -15.39 -5.06 -6.94
C VAL A 101 -14.24 -6.08 -7.00
N HIS A 102 -13.91 -6.63 -8.18
CA HIS A 102 -12.75 -7.51 -8.33
C HIS A 102 -11.42 -6.83 -7.94
N LEU A 103 -11.24 -5.57 -8.34
CA LEU A 103 -10.05 -4.79 -7.98
C LEU A 103 -9.97 -4.55 -6.48
N LEU A 104 -11.07 -4.10 -5.86
CA LEU A 104 -11.11 -3.82 -4.44
C LEU A 104 -10.94 -5.09 -3.60
N ALA A 105 -11.52 -6.22 -4.02
CA ALA A 105 -11.31 -7.50 -3.34
C ALA A 105 -9.84 -7.92 -3.37
N LYS A 106 -9.13 -7.71 -4.48
CA LYS A 106 -7.68 -7.92 -4.57
C LYS A 106 -6.92 -7.04 -3.57
N SER A 107 -7.23 -5.75 -3.52
CA SER A 107 -6.62 -4.82 -2.56
C SER A 107 -6.93 -5.21 -1.11
N TRP A 108 -8.17 -5.59 -0.79
CA TRP A 108 -8.57 -5.97 0.57
C TRP A 108 -7.96 -7.29 1.02
N ARG A 109 -7.80 -8.30 0.16
CA ARG A 109 -7.04 -9.52 0.49
C ARG A 109 -5.59 -9.20 0.83
N ALA A 110 -4.98 -8.30 0.05
CA ALA A 110 -3.61 -7.83 0.30
C ALA A 110 -3.51 -7.06 1.62
N HIS A 111 -4.51 -6.19 1.91
CA HIS A 111 -4.62 -5.42 3.14
C HIS A 111 -4.76 -6.33 4.36
N SER A 112 -5.58 -7.37 4.25
CA SER A 112 -5.80 -8.39 5.28
C SER A 112 -4.59 -9.29 5.55
N CYS A 113 -3.46 -9.11 4.86
CA CYS A 113 -2.29 -9.99 4.96
C CYS A 113 -2.67 -11.47 4.84
N PHE A 114 -3.61 -11.81 3.93
CA PHE A 114 -4.13 -13.17 3.78
C PHE A 114 -4.71 -13.79 5.07
N GLY A 115 -5.25 -12.96 5.97
CA GLY A 115 -5.78 -13.40 7.26
C GLY A 115 -4.68 -13.92 8.19
N ALA A 116 -3.53 -13.27 8.20
CA ALA A 116 -2.39 -13.59 9.05
C ALA A 116 -1.95 -12.39 9.90
N GLY A 117 -1.12 -12.66 10.91
CA GLY A 117 -0.65 -11.66 11.88
C GLY A 117 -1.57 -11.49 13.09
N GLU A 118 -1.15 -10.60 14.00
CA GLU A 118 -1.90 -10.25 15.21
C GLU A 118 -3.24 -9.58 14.85
N HIS A 119 -4.34 -10.02 15.48
CA HIS A 119 -5.71 -9.62 15.12
C HIS A 119 -5.98 -9.76 13.61
N PRO A 120 -5.95 -11.00 13.08
CA PRO A 120 -6.02 -11.24 11.64
C PRO A 120 -7.32 -10.68 11.07
N ALA A 121 -7.18 -9.86 10.03
CA ALA A 121 -8.31 -9.22 9.39
C ALA A 121 -8.91 -10.12 8.30
N THR A 122 -10.23 -10.11 8.21
CA THR A 122 -10.98 -10.77 7.14
C THR A 122 -12.03 -9.82 6.57
N PHE A 123 -12.64 -10.19 5.44
CA PHE A 123 -13.77 -9.46 4.92
C PHE A 123 -14.74 -10.39 4.20
N ARG A 124 -15.99 -9.95 4.09
CA ARG A 124 -17.01 -10.55 3.21
C ARG A 124 -17.54 -9.48 2.25
N ILE A 125 -18.06 -9.93 1.11
CA ILE A 125 -18.72 -9.07 0.13
C ILE A 125 -20.18 -9.51 0.03
N THR A 126 -21.11 -8.56 0.09
CA THR A 126 -22.53 -8.78 -0.23
C THR A 126 -22.94 -7.90 -1.40
N GLU A 127 -23.94 -8.34 -2.15
CA GLU A 127 -24.52 -7.61 -3.27
C GLU A 127 -26.04 -7.50 -3.07
N ASP A 128 -26.58 -6.29 -3.21
CA ASP A 128 -28.01 -6.02 -3.34
C ASP A 128 -28.29 -5.33 -4.69
N HIS A 129 -29.52 -4.88 -4.94
CA HIS A 129 -29.88 -4.25 -6.21
C HIS A 129 -29.15 -2.93 -6.50
N ASP A 130 -28.67 -2.22 -5.47
CA ASP A 130 -28.10 -0.88 -5.58
C ASP A 130 -26.57 -0.88 -5.50
N LYS A 131 -25.99 -1.77 -4.71
CA LYS A 131 -24.57 -1.71 -4.34
C LYS A 131 -23.96 -3.06 -3.99
N PHE A 132 -22.63 -3.04 -3.95
CA PHE A 132 -21.83 -4.03 -3.25
C PHE A 132 -21.39 -3.46 -1.90
N THR A 133 -21.33 -4.29 -0.87
CA THR A 133 -20.83 -3.91 0.45
C THR A 133 -19.69 -4.82 0.86
N PHE A 134 -18.53 -4.24 1.13
CA PHE A 134 -17.40 -4.91 1.76
C PHE A 134 -17.52 -4.72 3.27
N HIS A 135 -17.74 -5.81 4.00
CA HIS A 135 -17.78 -5.82 5.47
C HIS A 135 -16.41 -6.23 5.98
N LEU A 136 -15.72 -5.34 6.69
CA LEU A 136 -14.32 -5.48 7.08
C LEU A 136 -14.18 -5.82 8.56
N GLU A 137 -13.70 -7.03 8.89
CA GLU A 137 -13.81 -7.66 10.21
C GLU A 137 -12.48 -8.26 10.72
N PRO A 138 -11.77 -7.55 11.61
CA PRO A 138 -11.71 -6.09 11.62
C PRO A 138 -11.17 -5.58 10.28
N CYS A 139 -11.39 -4.30 9.97
CA CYS A 139 -10.62 -3.66 8.90
C CYS A 139 -9.12 -3.79 9.19
N ALA A 140 -8.37 -4.27 8.19
CA ALA A 140 -6.96 -4.63 8.31
C ALA A 140 -6.01 -3.47 8.61
N SER A 141 -6.55 -2.25 8.68
CA SER A 141 -5.84 -1.03 9.00
C SER A 141 -6.30 -0.43 10.32
N GLY A 142 -7.23 0.55 10.30
CA GLY A 142 -7.61 1.34 11.47
C GLY A 142 -8.18 0.52 12.63
N ALA A 143 -9.07 -0.44 12.36
CA ALA A 143 -9.64 -1.30 13.40
C ALA A 143 -8.59 -2.26 13.97
N ARG A 144 -7.71 -2.82 13.12
CA ARG A 144 -6.58 -3.65 13.55
C ARG A 144 -5.59 -2.87 14.40
N LEU A 145 -5.27 -1.63 14.04
CA LEU A 145 -4.44 -0.71 14.85
C LEU A 145 -5.09 -0.42 16.20
N TRP A 146 -6.41 -0.22 16.22
CA TRP A 146 -7.16 0.01 17.46
C TRP A 146 -7.09 -1.21 18.38
N LYS A 147 -7.31 -2.42 17.84
CA LYS A 147 -7.21 -3.68 18.60
C LYS A 147 -5.79 -3.93 19.14
N ARG A 148 -4.75 -3.48 18.42
CA ARG A 148 -3.34 -3.51 18.87
C ARG A 148 -3.01 -2.46 19.94
N GLY A 149 -3.99 -1.69 20.40
CA GLY A 149 -3.82 -0.71 21.48
C GLY A 149 -3.13 0.60 21.07
N TRP A 150 -3.00 0.91 19.77
CA TRP A 150 -2.26 2.10 19.32
C TRP A 150 -2.78 3.43 19.89
N TYR A 151 -4.07 3.49 20.22
CA TYR A 151 -4.73 4.68 20.76
C TYR A 151 -4.83 4.68 22.29
N GLU A 152 -4.19 3.71 22.96
CA GLU A 152 -3.97 3.76 24.41
C GLU A 152 -2.91 4.83 24.74
N ASN A 153 -3.03 5.42 25.94
CA ASN A 153 -2.11 6.45 26.40
C ASN A 153 -0.65 5.97 26.33
N GLY A 154 0.21 6.76 25.67
CA GLY A 154 1.65 6.48 25.53
C GLY A 154 2.05 5.55 24.38
N LYS A 155 1.11 4.92 23.67
CA LYS A 155 1.40 4.02 22.53
C LYS A 155 1.69 4.75 21.22
N GLY A 156 1.20 5.99 21.10
CA GLY A 156 1.63 6.93 20.06
C GLY A 156 0.63 7.22 18.95
N GLY A 157 -0.52 6.54 18.94
CA GLY A 157 -1.68 6.95 18.16
C GLY A 157 -2.50 8.02 18.88
N ARG A 158 -3.02 8.98 18.12
CA ARG A 158 -3.97 10.00 18.60
C ARG A 158 -5.36 9.79 18.02
N VAL A 159 -6.34 10.37 18.71
CA VAL A 159 -7.73 10.47 18.30
C VAL A 159 -8.13 11.95 18.26
N SER A 160 -9.19 12.27 17.51
CA SER A 160 -9.69 13.64 17.43
C SER A 160 -10.24 14.15 18.76
N GLU A 161 -9.94 15.40 19.05
CA GLU A 161 -10.38 16.18 20.20
C GLU A 161 -11.76 16.81 19.95
N SER A 162 -12.09 17.08 18.68
CA SER A 162 -13.38 17.66 18.27
C SER A 162 -14.07 16.87 17.15
N GLU A 163 -15.34 17.25 16.90
CA GLU A 163 -16.13 16.76 15.77
C GLU A 163 -15.84 17.58 14.52
N HIS A 164 -15.60 16.89 13.40
CA HIS A 164 -15.40 17.51 12.09
C HIS A 164 -16.06 16.67 11.01
N ALA A 165 -16.31 17.26 9.84
CA ALA A 165 -16.76 16.49 8.68
C ALA A 165 -15.81 15.33 8.36
N TRP A 166 -14.49 15.56 8.48
CA TRP A 166 -13.44 14.54 8.27
C TRP A 166 -13.24 13.58 9.45
N THR A 167 -14.05 13.67 10.53
CA THR A 167 -14.16 12.64 11.57
C THR A 167 -15.52 11.93 11.54
N TYR A 168 -16.29 12.09 10.46
CA TYR A 168 -17.69 11.68 10.39
C TYR A 168 -18.56 12.32 11.48
N ASN A 169 -18.23 13.55 11.89
CA ASN A 169 -18.82 14.29 13.01
C ASN A 169 -18.75 13.51 14.33
N ARG A 170 -17.58 12.95 14.63
CA ARG A 170 -17.35 12.24 15.88
C ARG A 170 -16.10 12.75 16.57
N LYS A 171 -16.20 12.97 17.88
CA LYS A 171 -15.05 13.11 18.77
C LYS A 171 -14.41 11.74 19.01
N GLY A 172 -13.11 11.72 19.30
CA GLY A 172 -12.38 10.49 19.58
C GLY A 172 -12.17 9.63 18.32
N PHE A 173 -12.18 10.22 17.13
CA PHE A 173 -11.96 9.48 15.90
C PHE A 173 -10.46 9.25 15.67
N PRO A 174 -9.99 8.00 15.46
CA PRO A 174 -8.56 7.74 15.30
C PRO A 174 -7.95 8.50 14.13
N TYR A 175 -6.78 9.11 14.35
CA TYR A 175 -6.12 9.91 13.31
C TYR A 175 -5.78 9.10 12.07
N TYR A 176 -5.38 7.84 12.25
CA TYR A 176 -5.20 6.94 11.13
C TYR A 176 -6.50 6.82 10.30
N CYS A 177 -7.66 6.70 10.93
CA CYS A 177 -8.94 6.52 10.24
C CYS A 177 -9.43 7.77 9.49
N ILE A 178 -8.91 8.97 9.78
CA ILE A 178 -9.23 10.22 9.06
C ILE A 178 -8.91 10.10 7.56
N HIS A 179 -8.00 9.19 7.20
CA HIS A 179 -7.68 8.95 5.80
C HIS A 179 -8.91 8.46 4.99
N CYS A 180 -9.87 7.77 5.62
CA CYS A 180 -11.06 7.23 4.96
C CYS A 180 -11.98 8.30 4.35
N PRO A 181 -12.45 9.33 5.08
CA PRO A 181 -13.31 10.36 4.51
C PRO A 181 -12.60 11.18 3.43
N PHE A 182 -11.30 11.48 3.58
CA PHE A 182 -10.55 12.19 2.54
C PHE A 182 -10.39 11.36 1.27
N LEU A 183 -10.03 10.07 1.39
CA LEU A 183 -9.79 9.19 0.25
C LEU A 183 -11.07 8.90 -0.53
N ASN A 184 -12.19 8.69 0.18
CA ASN A 184 -13.38 8.11 -0.43
C ASN A 184 -14.51 9.10 -0.70
N GLU A 185 -14.54 10.25 -0.02
CA GLU A 185 -15.73 11.10 0.03
C GLU A 185 -15.40 12.57 -0.25
N ILE A 186 -14.56 13.19 0.56
CA ILE A 186 -14.25 14.62 0.50
C ILE A 186 -13.52 14.96 -0.81
N LEU A 187 -12.34 14.36 -1.03
CA LEU A 187 -11.52 14.73 -2.19
C LEU A 187 -12.07 14.22 -3.53
N PRO A 188 -12.67 13.02 -3.62
CA PRO A 188 -13.41 12.65 -4.83
C PRO A 188 -14.53 13.64 -5.17
N TYR A 189 -15.28 14.13 -4.17
CA TYR A 189 -16.34 15.12 -4.39
C TYR A 189 -15.82 16.49 -4.83
N GLU A 190 -14.68 16.93 -4.29
CA GLU A 190 -14.05 18.20 -4.65
C GLU A 190 -13.31 18.14 -5.99
N SER A 191 -12.85 16.96 -6.41
CA SER A 191 -12.19 16.73 -7.69
C SER A 191 -13.14 16.86 -8.89
N GLY A 192 -12.59 16.68 -10.10
CA GLY A 192 -13.38 16.56 -11.33
C GLY A 192 -14.40 15.41 -11.32
N TYR A 193 -14.27 14.43 -10.41
CA TYR A 193 -15.27 13.38 -10.23
C TYR A 193 -16.59 13.91 -9.63
N GLY A 194 -16.56 14.89 -8.72
CA GLY A 194 -17.76 15.62 -8.30
C GLY A 194 -18.79 14.82 -7.49
N MET A 195 -18.49 13.60 -7.05
CA MET A 195 -19.38 12.74 -6.27
C MET A 195 -18.59 12.00 -5.19
N ILE A 196 -19.29 11.40 -4.23
CA ILE A 196 -18.68 10.47 -3.28
C ILE A 196 -18.35 9.18 -4.05
N MET A 197 -17.14 8.64 -3.85
CA MET A 197 -16.67 7.46 -4.61
C MET A 197 -17.12 6.16 -3.96
N TRP A 198 -16.67 5.90 -2.74
CA TRP A 198 -16.96 4.67 -1.99
C TRP A 198 -17.37 5.02 -0.56
N PRO A 199 -18.63 5.41 -0.33
CA PRO A 199 -19.08 5.82 1.00
C PRO A 199 -18.75 4.76 2.06
N VAL A 200 -18.23 5.22 3.19
CA VAL A 200 -17.82 4.33 4.29
C VAL A 200 -18.78 4.50 5.46
N ASP A 201 -19.22 3.38 6.02
CA ASP A 201 -19.82 3.33 7.35
C ASP A 201 -18.70 3.01 8.34
N PRO A 202 -18.21 4.02 9.09
CA PRO A 202 -17.04 3.86 9.96
C PRO A 202 -17.41 3.06 11.21
N LEU A 203 -16.52 2.17 11.66
CA LEU A 203 -16.65 1.48 12.94
C LEU A 203 -16.87 2.48 14.09
N LYS A 204 -17.75 2.16 15.04
CA LYS A 204 -17.98 3.00 16.23
C LYS A 204 -16.97 2.70 17.36
N ASN A 205 -16.52 1.45 17.46
CA ASN A 205 -15.61 0.95 18.49
C ASN A 205 -14.76 -0.19 17.87
N PRO A 206 -13.68 -0.66 18.52
CA PRO A 206 -12.75 -1.62 17.92
C PRO A 206 -13.35 -3.00 17.60
N ASP A 207 -14.52 -3.35 18.13
CA ASP A 207 -15.20 -4.61 17.86
C ASP A 207 -16.28 -4.50 16.77
N ASP A 208 -16.54 -3.28 16.30
CA ASP A 208 -17.50 -3.00 15.24
C ASP A 208 -16.91 -3.20 13.84
N THR A 209 -17.79 -3.39 12.86
CA THR A 209 -17.42 -3.64 11.47
C THR A 209 -17.40 -2.35 10.67
N CYS A 210 -16.33 -2.11 9.92
CA CYS A 210 -16.30 -1.04 8.93
C CYS A 210 -16.93 -1.56 7.64
N ALA A 211 -17.81 -0.77 7.00
CA ALA A 211 -18.40 -1.15 5.72
C ALA A 211 -18.04 -0.16 4.61
N TRP A 212 -17.61 -0.67 3.47
CA TRP A 212 -17.37 0.13 2.25
C TRP A 212 -18.42 -0.19 1.21
N HIS A 213 -19.05 0.83 0.66
CA HIS A 213 -20.09 0.68 -0.34
C HIS A 213 -19.61 1.06 -1.74
N VAL A 214 -19.80 0.14 -2.69
CA VAL A 214 -19.59 0.39 -4.11
C VAL A 214 -20.96 0.40 -4.77
N TYR A 215 -21.53 1.60 -4.92
CA TYR A 215 -22.81 1.75 -5.62
C TYR A 215 -22.66 1.42 -7.10
N LYS A 216 -23.58 0.62 -7.63
CA LYS A 216 -23.63 0.28 -9.07
C LYS A 216 -23.85 1.51 -9.92
N ASN A 217 -24.65 2.43 -9.39
CA ASN A 217 -24.80 3.79 -9.89
C ASN A 217 -24.36 4.78 -8.79
N PRO A 218 -23.25 5.52 -8.97
CA PRO A 218 -22.82 6.52 -8.00
C PRO A 218 -23.84 7.62 -7.75
N CYS A 219 -24.77 7.86 -8.68
CA CYS A 219 -25.88 8.80 -8.47
C CYS A 219 -26.91 8.28 -7.46
N ASN A 220 -26.86 7.01 -7.07
CA ASN A 220 -27.75 6.41 -6.07
C ASN A 220 -27.18 6.48 -4.65
N VAL A 221 -25.97 7.03 -4.45
CA VAL A 221 -25.43 7.27 -3.10
C VAL A 221 -26.43 8.13 -2.31
N PRO A 222 -26.94 7.69 -1.15
CA PRO A 222 -27.93 8.42 -0.37
C PRO A 222 -27.48 9.82 0.08
N ASP A 223 -28.42 10.76 0.19
CA ASP A 223 -28.13 12.15 0.60
C ASP A 223 -27.55 12.25 2.02
N GLY A 224 -27.82 11.28 2.90
CA GLY A 224 -27.22 11.24 4.24
C GLY A 224 -25.70 11.26 4.24
N TYR A 225 -25.05 10.64 3.23
CA TYR A 225 -23.59 10.67 3.07
C TYR A 225 -23.07 12.06 2.67
N TYR A 226 -23.87 12.87 1.97
CA TYR A 226 -23.52 14.25 1.64
C TYR A 226 -23.81 15.19 2.82
N GLN A 227 -24.97 15.02 3.45
CA GLN A 227 -25.41 15.82 4.60
C GLN A 227 -24.42 15.74 5.77
N ARG A 228 -23.86 14.55 6.07
CA ARG A 228 -22.86 14.41 7.13
C ARG A 228 -21.57 15.18 6.86
N LEU A 229 -21.26 15.49 5.60
CA LEU A 229 -20.08 16.28 5.24
C LEU A 229 -20.43 17.78 5.09
N GLY A 230 -21.67 18.17 5.35
CA GLY A 230 -22.14 19.55 5.16
C GLY A 230 -22.22 19.97 3.69
N ILE A 231 -22.23 19.03 2.75
CA ILE A 231 -22.26 19.28 1.30
C ILE A 231 -23.60 18.85 0.68
N ARG A 232 -23.89 19.38 -0.50
CA ARG A 232 -25.04 18.96 -1.32
C ARG A 232 -24.58 18.10 -2.48
N ARG A 233 -25.43 17.18 -2.93
CA ARG A 233 -25.17 16.40 -4.14
C ARG A 233 -25.09 17.33 -5.36
N LYS A 234 -24.01 17.22 -6.14
CA LYS A 234 -23.88 17.91 -7.42
C LYS A 234 -24.72 17.18 -8.48
N PRO A 235 -25.47 17.90 -9.34
CA PRO A 235 -26.18 17.27 -10.45
C PRO A 235 -25.17 16.67 -11.43
N LYS A 236 -25.30 15.38 -11.74
CA LYS A 236 -24.43 14.69 -12.71
C LYS A 236 -25.25 13.81 -13.63
N THR A 237 -24.90 13.81 -14.92
CA THR A 237 -25.53 12.94 -15.90
C THR A 237 -25.03 11.51 -15.74
N MET A 238 -25.95 10.56 -15.85
CA MET A 238 -25.61 9.15 -15.80
C MET A 238 -24.69 8.76 -16.96
N PRO A 239 -23.71 7.87 -16.74
CA PRO A 239 -23.07 7.16 -17.83
C PRO A 239 -24.13 6.35 -18.60
N VAL A 240 -23.88 6.07 -19.89
CA VAL A 240 -24.70 5.09 -20.64
C VAL A 240 -24.73 3.78 -19.86
N ALA A 241 -25.94 3.23 -19.64
CA ALA A 241 -26.08 1.98 -18.90
C ALA A 241 -25.31 0.86 -19.61
N LYS A 242 -24.25 0.36 -18.98
CA LYS A 242 -23.36 -0.63 -19.58
C LYS A 242 -23.89 -2.06 -19.46
N THR A 243 -24.81 -2.29 -18.50
CA THR A 243 -25.44 -3.59 -18.27
C THR A 243 -26.83 -3.40 -17.66
N GLY A 244 -27.81 -4.21 -18.07
CA GLY A 244 -29.13 -4.29 -17.41
C GLY A 244 -29.20 -5.30 -16.24
N LYS A 245 -28.05 -5.84 -15.81
CA LYS A 245 -28.00 -6.85 -14.74
C LYS A 245 -28.31 -6.23 -13.38
N ALA A 246 -29.33 -6.74 -12.72
CA ALA A 246 -29.68 -6.36 -11.35
C ALA A 246 -28.68 -6.93 -10.33
N LEU A 247 -28.18 -8.15 -10.55
CA LEU A 247 -27.14 -8.80 -9.76
C LEU A 247 -26.02 -9.32 -10.67
N PHE A 248 -24.77 -9.17 -10.26
CA PHE A 248 -23.58 -9.52 -11.05
C PHE A 248 -22.96 -10.83 -10.61
N PHE A 249 -23.04 -11.15 -9.32
CA PHE A 249 -22.42 -12.34 -8.74
C PHE A 249 -23.42 -13.14 -7.93
N ASP A 250 -23.23 -14.46 -7.90
CA ASP A 250 -23.86 -15.27 -6.87
C ASP A 250 -23.11 -15.16 -5.52
N PRO A 251 -23.74 -15.55 -4.39
CA PRO A 251 -23.09 -15.49 -3.07
C PRO A 251 -21.80 -16.31 -2.95
N TYR A 252 -21.66 -17.40 -3.71
CA TYR A 252 -20.47 -18.24 -3.72
C TYR A 252 -19.32 -17.54 -4.44
N GLU A 253 -19.57 -16.88 -5.57
CA GLU A 253 -18.56 -16.06 -6.27
C GLU A 253 -18.02 -14.94 -5.39
N LEU A 254 -18.90 -14.23 -4.68
CA LEU A 254 -18.51 -13.18 -3.72
C LEU A 254 -17.66 -13.75 -2.57
N LYS A 255 -18.07 -14.90 -2.02
CA LYS A 255 -17.31 -15.60 -0.98
C LYS A 255 -15.92 -15.97 -1.49
N GLU A 256 -15.82 -16.64 -2.64
CA GLU A 256 -14.54 -17.04 -3.25
C GLU A 256 -13.65 -15.85 -3.59
N MET A 257 -14.22 -14.71 -3.95
CA MET A 257 -13.47 -13.48 -4.22
C MET A 257 -12.80 -12.92 -2.96
N ALA A 258 -13.40 -13.08 -1.79
CA ALA A 258 -12.83 -12.63 -0.53
C ALA A 258 -11.74 -13.56 0.04
N ARG A 259 -11.67 -14.81 -0.44
CA ARG A 259 -10.76 -15.82 0.13
C ARG A 259 -9.29 -15.53 -0.16
N PRO A 260 -8.38 -15.71 0.82
CA PRO A 260 -6.95 -15.55 0.61
C PRO A 260 -6.43 -16.38 -0.57
N MET A 261 -5.59 -15.77 -1.40
CA MET A 261 -4.99 -16.46 -2.56
C MET A 261 -4.10 -17.64 -2.13
N THR A 262 -3.43 -17.53 -0.98
CA THR A 262 -2.61 -18.60 -0.39
C THR A 262 -3.41 -19.87 -0.09
N ASP A 263 -4.63 -19.71 0.43
CA ASP A 263 -5.51 -20.83 0.75
C ASP A 263 -6.00 -21.49 -0.54
N ARG A 264 -6.41 -20.67 -1.52
CA ARG A 264 -6.85 -21.15 -2.84
C ARG A 264 -5.72 -21.91 -3.57
N ILE A 265 -4.49 -21.41 -3.52
CA ILE A 265 -3.31 -22.10 -4.08
C ILE A 265 -3.10 -23.44 -3.38
N SER A 266 -3.08 -23.45 -2.04
CA SER A 266 -2.82 -24.66 -1.25
C SER A 266 -3.88 -25.74 -1.46
N GLU A 267 -5.15 -25.37 -1.52
CA GLU A 267 -6.25 -26.31 -1.78
C GLU A 267 -6.15 -26.95 -3.16
N ASN A 268 -5.78 -26.19 -4.19
CA ASN A 268 -5.59 -26.75 -5.53
C ASN A 268 -4.40 -27.72 -5.57
N LEU A 269 -3.32 -27.44 -4.84
CA LEU A 269 -2.20 -28.39 -4.68
C LEU A 269 -2.66 -29.68 -3.99
N LEU A 270 -3.43 -29.59 -2.91
CA LEU A 270 -3.93 -30.75 -2.17
C LEU A 270 -4.94 -31.59 -2.96
N LYS A 271 -5.73 -30.96 -3.83
CA LYS A 271 -6.70 -31.62 -4.72
C LYS A 271 -6.06 -32.24 -5.97
N GLY A 272 -4.75 -32.11 -6.17
CA GLY A 272 -4.08 -32.60 -7.37
C GLY A 272 -4.35 -31.74 -8.61
N ASP A 273 -4.64 -30.44 -8.46
CA ASP A 273 -4.74 -29.46 -9.55
C ASP A 273 -3.56 -28.46 -9.55
N PRO A 274 -2.34 -28.92 -9.87
CA PRO A 274 -1.15 -28.06 -9.93
C PRO A 274 -1.25 -27.00 -11.04
N LYS A 275 -2.06 -27.23 -12.08
CA LYS A 275 -2.25 -26.30 -13.19
C LYS A 275 -2.99 -25.06 -12.72
N ASN A 276 -4.08 -25.23 -11.98
CA ASN A 276 -4.83 -24.12 -11.42
C ASN A 276 -4.07 -23.42 -10.30
N ALA A 277 -3.34 -24.17 -9.44
CA ALA A 277 -2.44 -23.58 -8.45
C ALA A 277 -1.40 -22.65 -9.11
N ALA A 278 -0.76 -23.09 -10.20
CA ALA A 278 0.20 -22.28 -10.94
C ALA A 278 -0.43 -21.04 -11.61
N ARG A 279 -1.70 -21.11 -12.02
CA ARG A 279 -2.47 -19.94 -12.51
C ARG A 279 -2.68 -18.92 -11.38
N LEU A 280 -3.15 -19.36 -10.22
CA LEU A 280 -3.37 -18.49 -9.05
C LEU A 280 -2.07 -17.84 -8.56
N CYS A 281 -0.93 -18.53 -8.64
CA CYS A 281 0.39 -17.93 -8.38
C CYS A 281 0.70 -16.75 -9.33
N ARG A 282 0.24 -16.78 -10.58
CA ARG A 282 0.43 -15.64 -11.50
C ARG A 282 -0.46 -14.46 -11.11
N GLU A 283 -1.68 -14.74 -10.65
CA GLU A 283 -2.66 -13.72 -10.26
C GLU A 283 -2.31 -13.00 -8.95
N VAL A 284 -1.75 -13.70 -7.97
CA VAL A 284 -1.37 -13.08 -6.68
C VAL A 284 -0.14 -12.17 -6.77
N ARG A 285 0.56 -12.17 -7.92
CA ARG A 285 1.88 -11.54 -8.10
C ARG A 285 1.83 -10.03 -7.82
N ASP A 286 0.85 -9.33 -8.37
CA ASP A 286 0.67 -7.88 -8.26
C ASP A 286 -0.41 -7.49 -7.24
N GLU A 287 -0.89 -8.43 -6.43
CA GLU A 287 -1.94 -8.20 -5.41
C GLU A 287 -1.56 -7.14 -4.39
N PHE A 288 -0.28 -7.08 -3.99
CA PHE A 288 0.19 -6.10 -3.01
C PHE A 288 0.56 -4.74 -3.62
N LEU A 289 0.73 -4.65 -4.95
CA LEU A 289 1.38 -3.53 -5.62
C LEU A 289 0.67 -2.19 -5.35
N THR A 290 -0.64 -2.15 -5.56
CA THR A 290 -1.43 -0.91 -5.43
C THR A 290 -1.44 -0.41 -3.99
N LEU A 291 -1.61 -1.32 -3.02
CA LEU A 291 -1.61 -1.00 -1.60
C LEU A 291 -0.25 -0.50 -1.13
N HIS A 292 0.81 -1.23 -1.49
CA HIS A 292 2.19 -0.86 -1.20
C HIS A 292 2.50 0.55 -1.69
N ASP A 293 2.18 0.82 -2.96
CA ASP A 293 2.50 2.10 -3.59
C ASP A 293 1.72 3.26 -2.97
N LEU A 294 0.46 3.04 -2.60
CA LEU A 294 -0.34 4.04 -1.87
C LEU A 294 0.32 4.37 -0.53
N TYR A 295 0.69 3.37 0.28
CA TYR A 295 1.39 3.58 1.55
C TYR A 295 2.70 4.33 1.39
N ALA A 296 3.56 3.90 0.46
CA ALA A 296 4.85 4.55 0.23
C ALA A 296 4.68 6.03 -0.16
N MET A 297 3.68 6.36 -0.98
CA MET A 297 3.38 7.75 -1.36
C MET A 297 2.77 8.55 -0.21
N MET A 298 1.89 7.96 0.61
CA MET A 298 1.33 8.64 1.78
C MET A 298 2.43 9.00 2.80
N ILE A 299 3.35 8.08 3.05
CA ILE A 299 4.50 8.30 3.95
C ILE A 299 5.42 9.38 3.37
N LEU A 300 5.77 9.31 2.08
CA LEU A 300 6.59 10.35 1.43
C LEU A 300 5.95 11.74 1.48
N ALA A 301 4.65 11.83 1.18
CA ALA A 301 3.93 13.08 1.22
C ALA A 301 3.87 13.64 2.66
N THR A 302 3.73 12.76 3.66
CA THR A 302 3.80 13.14 5.08
C THR A 302 5.16 13.73 5.45
N TYR A 303 6.28 13.12 5.01
CA TYR A 303 7.61 13.69 5.25
C TYR A 303 7.81 15.05 4.58
N THR A 304 7.36 15.16 3.32
CA THR A 304 7.44 16.41 2.58
C THR A 304 6.62 17.51 3.25
N PHE A 305 5.43 17.16 3.79
CA PHE A 305 4.62 18.08 4.57
C PHE A 305 5.37 18.55 5.84
N ILE A 306 5.88 17.62 6.66
CA ILE A 306 6.60 17.96 7.90
C ILE A 306 7.78 18.89 7.62
N ALA A 307 8.63 18.54 6.66
CA ALA A 307 9.80 19.35 6.31
C ALA A 307 9.43 20.74 5.80
N ARG A 308 8.34 20.86 5.02
CA ARG A 308 7.89 22.14 4.47
C ARG A 308 7.22 23.04 5.50
N GLU A 309 6.43 22.47 6.41
CA GLU A 309 5.63 23.24 7.37
C GLU A 309 6.40 23.59 8.65
N ILE A 310 7.35 22.74 9.07
CA ILE A 310 8.04 22.89 10.37
C ILE A 310 9.57 22.88 10.22
N GLY A 311 10.10 22.29 9.15
CA GLY A 311 11.54 22.21 8.90
C GLY A 311 12.11 20.79 8.98
N GLU A 312 13.34 20.64 8.50
CA GLU A 312 14.00 19.33 8.37
C GLU A 312 14.45 18.75 9.72
N GLU A 313 14.75 19.59 10.71
CA GLU A 313 15.00 19.18 12.09
C GLU A 313 13.79 18.43 12.65
N ALA A 314 12.59 18.98 12.42
CA ALA A 314 11.33 18.40 12.84
C ALA A 314 11.03 17.08 12.10
N LEU A 315 11.40 16.99 10.81
CA LEU A 315 11.39 15.72 10.07
C LEU A 315 12.32 14.68 10.72
N GLY A 316 13.51 15.09 11.17
CA GLY A 316 14.43 14.24 11.92
C GLY A 316 13.82 13.67 13.20
N GLU A 317 13.09 14.47 13.97
CA GLU A 317 12.34 14.04 15.15
C GLU A 317 11.21 13.06 14.80
N ALA A 318 10.45 13.33 13.73
CA ALA A 318 9.40 12.44 13.27
C ALA A 318 9.95 11.07 12.81
N LEU A 319 11.08 11.06 12.10
CA LEU A 319 11.80 9.84 11.71
C LEU A 319 12.32 9.06 12.94
N GLU A 320 12.79 9.76 13.97
CA GLU A 320 13.22 9.15 15.23
C GLU A 320 12.04 8.42 15.92
N ILE A 321 10.88 9.07 16.03
CA ILE A 321 9.70 8.48 16.66
C ILE A 321 9.17 7.30 15.82
N GLN A 322 9.15 7.42 14.49
CA GLN A 322 8.80 6.31 13.60
C GLN A 322 9.77 5.13 13.79
N PHE A 323 11.08 5.39 13.88
CA PHE A 323 12.08 4.37 14.12
C PHE A 323 11.83 3.65 15.46
N GLU A 324 11.69 4.40 16.56
CA GLU A 324 11.55 3.84 17.90
C GLU A 324 10.23 3.08 18.09
N ARG A 325 9.12 3.56 17.50
CA ARG A 325 7.79 2.95 17.69
C ARG A 325 7.42 1.90 16.67
N CYS A 326 7.87 2.05 15.42
CA CYS A 326 7.45 1.16 14.33
C CYS A 326 8.56 0.17 13.97
N LEU A 327 9.74 0.69 13.62
CA LEU A 327 10.79 -0.15 13.04
C LEU A 327 11.51 -0.98 14.12
N LYS A 328 11.94 -0.36 15.22
CA LYS A 328 12.74 -1.04 16.25
C LYS A 328 12.01 -2.25 16.85
N PRO A 329 10.74 -2.17 17.27
CA PRO A 329 10.04 -3.32 17.86
C PRO A 329 9.73 -4.41 16.82
N ALA A 330 9.21 -4.03 15.65
CA ALA A 330 8.76 -4.99 14.63
C ALA A 330 9.92 -5.65 13.86
N PHE A 331 11.04 -4.96 13.75
CA PHE A 331 12.17 -5.37 12.92
C PHE A 331 13.40 -5.72 13.75
N LEU A 332 13.91 -4.79 14.55
CA LEU A 332 15.22 -4.95 15.19
C LEU A 332 15.19 -5.90 16.37
N GLU A 333 14.19 -5.82 17.23
CA GLU A 333 14.05 -6.75 18.35
C GLU A 333 13.84 -8.19 17.85
N THR A 334 13.08 -8.37 16.76
CA THR A 334 12.93 -9.67 16.08
C THR A 334 14.25 -10.20 15.53
N LEU A 335 15.08 -9.35 14.94
CA LEU A 335 16.37 -9.76 14.39
C LEU A 335 17.40 -10.15 15.47
N LYS A 336 17.32 -9.58 16.69
CA LYS A 336 18.27 -9.87 17.77
C LYS A 336 18.30 -11.34 18.17
N THR A 337 17.15 -12.02 18.13
CA THR A 337 17.02 -13.44 18.51
C THR A 337 17.45 -14.41 17.41
N MET A 338 17.78 -13.89 16.22
CA MET A 338 18.14 -14.68 15.05
C MET A 338 19.65 -14.79 14.86
N THR A 339 20.10 -15.95 14.39
CA THR A 339 21.45 -16.12 13.81
C THR A 339 21.62 -15.26 12.56
N LEU A 340 22.85 -14.96 12.15
CA LEU A 340 23.09 -14.21 10.91
C LEU A 340 22.41 -14.83 9.69
N LYS A 341 22.48 -16.16 9.53
CA LYS A 341 21.79 -16.88 8.44
C LYS A 341 20.28 -16.63 8.46
N GLN A 342 19.64 -16.71 9.63
CA GLN A 342 18.21 -16.41 9.78
C GLN A 342 17.88 -14.95 9.50
N ARG A 343 18.71 -14.00 9.94
CA ARG A 343 18.53 -12.56 9.64
C ARG A 343 18.53 -12.31 8.13
N ILE A 344 19.46 -12.89 7.39
CA ILE A 344 19.53 -12.73 5.92
C ILE A 344 18.29 -13.29 5.23
N ILE A 345 17.81 -14.47 5.65
CA ILE A 345 16.58 -15.06 5.13
C ILE A 345 15.39 -14.14 5.43
N PHE A 346 15.26 -13.69 6.68
CA PHE A 346 14.19 -12.79 7.12
C PHE A 346 14.16 -11.48 6.32
N LEU A 347 15.32 -10.84 6.14
CA LEU A 347 15.47 -9.61 5.34
C LEU A 347 15.09 -9.84 3.87
N ALA A 348 15.51 -10.96 3.29
CA ALA A 348 15.22 -11.30 1.91
C ALA A 348 13.72 -11.54 1.69
N GLU A 349 13.05 -12.25 2.60
CA GLU A 349 11.68 -12.73 2.41
C GLU A 349 10.61 -11.75 2.92
N ASN A 350 10.81 -11.17 4.11
CA ASN A 350 9.83 -10.33 4.80
C ASN A 350 10.08 -8.83 4.59
N GLY A 351 11.32 -8.45 4.27
CA GLY A 351 11.71 -7.09 3.91
C GLY A 351 11.71 -6.88 2.39
N PHE A 352 12.87 -7.10 1.77
CA PHE A 352 13.11 -6.73 0.36
C PHE A 352 12.26 -7.52 -0.64
N GLY A 353 11.94 -8.78 -0.36
CA GLY A 353 11.08 -9.62 -1.20
C GLY A 353 9.67 -9.06 -1.31
N THR A 354 9.09 -8.67 -0.18
CA THR A 354 7.76 -8.05 -0.09
C THR A 354 7.76 -6.63 -0.65
N ASP A 355 8.74 -5.79 -0.29
CA ASP A 355 8.89 -4.39 -0.78
C ASP A 355 8.96 -4.34 -2.32
N ASN A 356 9.64 -5.30 -2.95
CA ASN A 356 9.74 -5.37 -4.41
C ASN A 356 8.44 -5.81 -5.11
N CYS A 357 7.36 -6.11 -4.37
CA CYS A 357 6.04 -6.45 -4.91
C CYS A 357 6.10 -7.55 -5.99
N ASN A 358 6.87 -8.62 -5.76
CA ASN A 358 7.12 -9.70 -6.73
C ASN A 358 7.60 -9.21 -8.11
N ARG A 359 8.34 -8.09 -8.16
CA ARG A 359 8.88 -7.47 -9.38
C ARG A 359 7.79 -6.97 -10.35
N THR A 360 6.69 -6.46 -9.81
CA THR A 360 5.55 -5.93 -10.58
C THR A 360 5.56 -4.40 -10.65
N GLY A 361 4.69 -3.85 -11.51
CA GLY A 361 4.55 -2.41 -11.69
C GLY A 361 5.60 -1.77 -12.60
N TYR A 362 5.52 -0.44 -12.70
CA TYR A 362 6.52 0.34 -13.41
C TYR A 362 7.79 0.44 -12.57
N HIS A 363 8.93 0.40 -13.26
CA HIS A 363 10.27 0.31 -12.64
C HIS A 363 10.37 -0.85 -11.64
N PRO A 364 10.11 -2.11 -12.04
CA PRO A 364 9.93 -3.23 -11.12
C PRO A 364 11.13 -3.39 -10.19
N GLY A 365 10.84 -3.42 -8.88
CA GLY A 365 11.83 -3.61 -7.81
C GLY A 365 12.57 -4.94 -7.96
N ARG A 366 13.87 -4.96 -7.70
CA ARG A 366 14.71 -6.16 -7.80
C ARG A 366 15.84 -6.11 -6.80
N PHE A 367 16.25 -7.29 -6.32
CA PHE A 367 17.47 -7.42 -5.55
C PHE A 367 18.24 -8.70 -5.88
N SER A 368 19.53 -8.68 -5.53
CA SER A 368 20.39 -9.86 -5.47
C SER A 368 21.14 -9.87 -4.15
N ILE A 369 21.47 -11.07 -3.66
CA ILE A 369 22.28 -11.26 -2.47
C ILE A 369 23.66 -11.77 -2.89
N GLN A 370 24.72 -11.14 -2.39
CA GLN A 370 26.11 -11.54 -2.60
C GLN A 370 26.73 -11.85 -1.25
N GLU A 371 27.60 -12.85 -1.20
CA GLU A 371 28.32 -13.25 0.01
C GLU A 371 29.83 -13.26 -0.28
N SER A 372 30.60 -12.54 0.53
CA SER A 372 32.07 -12.63 0.60
C SER A 372 32.49 -13.34 1.90
N ASP A 373 33.79 -13.39 2.19
CA ASP A 373 34.28 -13.95 3.45
C ASP A 373 33.93 -13.07 4.67
N GLU A 374 33.71 -11.77 4.44
CA GLU A 374 33.55 -10.72 5.45
C GLU A 374 32.12 -10.19 5.55
N GLU A 375 31.38 -10.11 4.43
CA GLU A 375 30.06 -9.45 4.40
C GLU A 375 29.01 -10.18 3.55
N ILE A 376 27.74 -9.89 3.86
CA ILE A 376 26.58 -10.17 2.99
C ILE A 376 26.09 -8.85 2.42
N ARG A 377 25.88 -8.79 1.10
CA ARG A 377 25.43 -7.59 0.38
C ARG A 377 24.08 -7.83 -0.26
N PHE A 378 23.07 -7.04 0.09
CA PHE A 378 21.86 -6.88 -0.71
C PHE A 378 22.06 -5.74 -1.69
N VAL A 379 22.00 -6.03 -2.99
CA VAL A 379 22.08 -5.03 -4.06
C VAL A 379 20.68 -4.84 -4.64
N LEU A 380 20.11 -3.65 -4.44
CA LEU A 380 18.73 -3.29 -4.79
C LEU A 380 18.71 -2.36 -6.00
N ALA A 381 18.04 -2.76 -7.09
CA ALA A 381 18.14 -2.09 -8.40
C ALA A 381 16.81 -2.10 -9.20
N PRO A 382 15.81 -1.27 -8.84
CA PRO A 382 15.77 -0.40 -7.66
C PRO A 382 15.31 -1.20 -6.43
N CYS A 383 15.39 -0.62 -5.24
CA CYS A 383 14.54 -1.09 -4.13
C CYS A 383 13.06 -0.78 -4.45
N GLY A 384 12.15 -1.50 -3.79
CA GLY A 384 10.73 -1.52 -4.10
C GLY A 384 9.98 -0.22 -3.74
N SER A 385 10.54 0.55 -2.81
CA SER A 385 9.99 1.85 -2.41
C SER A 385 10.82 3.04 -2.91
N GLY A 386 11.80 3.54 -2.16
CA GLY A 386 12.51 4.80 -2.47
C GLY A 386 13.17 4.82 -3.86
N GLY A 387 13.79 3.71 -4.28
CA GLY A 387 14.40 3.59 -5.60
C GLY A 387 13.37 3.62 -6.74
N ARG A 388 12.16 3.08 -6.53
CA ARG A 388 11.04 3.19 -7.49
C ARG A 388 10.54 4.62 -7.59
N LEU A 389 10.46 5.34 -6.47
CA LEU A 389 10.09 6.75 -6.43
C LEU A 389 11.11 7.63 -7.16
N ILE A 390 12.41 7.40 -6.94
CA ILE A 390 13.49 8.08 -7.67
C ILE A 390 13.35 7.85 -9.18
N ARG A 391 13.21 6.60 -9.63
CA ARG A 391 13.08 6.26 -11.07
C ARG A 391 11.81 6.78 -11.71
N ALA A 392 10.76 7.03 -10.92
CA ALA A 392 9.54 7.65 -11.39
C ALA A 392 9.62 9.19 -11.46
N GLY A 393 10.75 9.77 -11.05
CA GLY A 393 10.96 11.22 -11.03
C GLY A 393 10.24 11.93 -9.88
N ALA A 394 9.97 11.24 -8.77
CA ALA A 394 9.09 11.78 -7.73
C ALA A 394 9.60 13.07 -7.05
N TYR A 395 10.91 13.30 -7.12
CA TYR A 395 11.57 14.43 -6.49
C TYR A 395 11.84 15.59 -7.46
N GLU A 396 11.39 15.48 -8.71
CA GLU A 396 11.51 16.52 -9.72
C GLU A 396 10.15 17.19 -9.95
N PRO A 397 10.12 18.45 -10.43
CA PRO A 397 8.89 19.05 -10.92
C PRO A 397 8.28 18.25 -12.05
N MET A 398 6.96 18.07 -12.04
CA MET A 398 6.27 17.38 -13.14
C MET A 398 6.47 18.16 -14.45
N PRO A 399 7.04 17.55 -15.51
CA PRO A 399 7.23 18.23 -16.78
C PRO A 399 5.89 18.69 -17.38
N PRO A 400 5.79 19.91 -17.97
CA PRO A 400 4.53 20.39 -18.55
C PRO A 400 3.94 19.45 -19.60
N ILE A 401 4.79 18.84 -20.44
CA ILE A 401 4.37 17.88 -21.45
C ILE A 401 3.79 16.59 -20.84
N ARG A 402 4.33 16.15 -19.70
CA ARG A 402 3.81 14.99 -18.96
C ARG A 402 2.46 15.32 -18.34
N ARG A 403 2.30 16.51 -17.77
CA ARG A 403 1.02 16.99 -17.22
C ARG A 403 -0.05 17.06 -18.30
N PHE A 404 0.27 17.64 -19.46
CA PHE A 404 -0.66 17.71 -20.59
C PHE A 404 -1.06 16.32 -21.07
N ARG A 405 -0.08 15.41 -21.22
CA ARG A 405 -0.32 14.03 -21.64
C ARG A 405 -1.24 13.29 -20.67
N GLU A 406 -0.95 13.32 -19.37
CA GLU A 406 -1.75 12.62 -18.37
C GLU A 406 -3.18 13.15 -18.29
N LYS A 407 -3.36 14.48 -18.39
CA LYS A 407 -4.70 15.09 -18.48
C LYS A 407 -5.46 14.62 -19.72
N THR A 408 -4.78 14.55 -20.86
CA THR A 408 -5.36 14.06 -22.11
C THR A 408 -5.72 12.57 -22.01
N GLU A 409 -4.83 11.74 -21.46
CA GLU A 409 -5.08 10.32 -21.19
C GLU A 409 -6.32 10.13 -20.30
N SER A 410 -6.41 10.84 -19.17
CA SER A 410 -7.55 10.78 -18.25
C SER A 410 -8.84 11.25 -18.95
N ALA A 411 -8.79 12.34 -19.71
CA ALA A 411 -9.95 12.85 -20.46
C ALA A 411 -10.44 11.86 -21.52
N VAL A 412 -9.53 11.26 -22.30
CA VAL A 412 -9.87 10.25 -23.32
C VAL A 412 -10.48 9.02 -22.67
N VAL A 413 -9.90 8.51 -21.58
CA VAL A 413 -10.43 7.34 -20.87
C VAL A 413 -11.82 7.63 -20.29
N ASN A 414 -12.01 8.78 -19.65
CA ASN A 414 -13.32 9.18 -19.12
C ASN A 414 -14.34 9.34 -20.24
N PHE A 415 -13.98 10.02 -21.33
CA PHE A 415 -14.86 10.20 -22.48
C PHE A 415 -15.25 8.87 -23.12
N ALA A 416 -14.26 8.03 -23.43
CA ALA A 416 -14.48 6.72 -24.03
C ALA A 416 -15.38 5.84 -23.16
N ALA A 417 -15.11 5.79 -21.85
CA ALA A 417 -15.89 4.98 -20.94
C ALA A 417 -17.32 5.53 -20.73
N ARG A 418 -17.58 6.82 -20.92
CA ARG A 418 -18.92 7.41 -20.79
C ARG A 418 -19.76 7.34 -22.07
N HIS A 419 -19.12 7.42 -23.24
CA HIS A 419 -19.81 7.65 -24.51
C HIS A 419 -19.64 6.52 -25.54
N ILE A 420 -18.66 5.64 -25.37
CA ILE A 420 -18.41 4.55 -26.32
C ILE A 420 -18.91 3.23 -25.70
N PRO A 421 -19.89 2.55 -26.33
CA PRO A 421 -20.39 1.26 -25.86
C PRO A 421 -19.40 0.13 -26.24
N LEU A 422 -18.30 0.02 -25.49
CA LEU A 422 -17.36 -1.09 -25.67
C LEU A 422 -17.96 -2.41 -25.15
N PRO A 423 -17.80 -3.53 -25.87
CA PRO A 423 -18.19 -4.84 -25.38
C PRO A 423 -17.57 -5.17 -24.01
N GLU A 424 -18.37 -5.79 -23.12
CA GLU A 424 -17.93 -6.17 -21.77
C GLU A 424 -16.65 -7.01 -21.77
N ALA A 425 -16.47 -7.90 -22.75
CA ALA A 425 -15.27 -8.71 -22.91
C ALA A 425 -14.00 -7.87 -23.14
N ILE A 426 -14.10 -6.80 -23.94
CA ILE A 426 -12.98 -5.88 -24.20
C ILE A 426 -12.65 -5.10 -22.93
N LEU A 427 -13.67 -4.61 -22.22
CA LEU A 427 -13.49 -3.91 -20.94
C LEU A 427 -12.81 -4.82 -19.91
N LYS A 428 -13.27 -6.08 -19.75
CA LYS A 428 -12.66 -7.07 -18.87
C LYS A 428 -11.19 -7.33 -19.19
N MET A 429 -10.86 -7.44 -20.48
CA MET A 429 -9.49 -7.65 -20.95
C MET A 429 -8.59 -6.44 -20.68
N ALA A 430 -9.07 -5.22 -20.96
CA ALA A 430 -8.30 -3.99 -20.84
C ALA A 430 -8.18 -3.48 -19.39
N PHE A 431 -9.18 -3.75 -18.53
CA PHE A 431 -9.30 -3.16 -17.20
C PHE A 431 -8.07 -3.36 -16.31
N PRO A 432 -7.44 -4.55 -16.19
CA PRO A 432 -6.24 -4.72 -15.37
C PRO A 432 -5.06 -3.84 -15.83
N PHE A 433 -4.90 -3.66 -17.15
CA PHE A 433 -3.85 -2.81 -17.72
C PHE A 433 -4.11 -1.34 -17.42
N ILE A 434 -5.36 -0.89 -17.60
CA ILE A 434 -5.80 0.48 -17.30
C ILE A 434 -5.56 0.78 -15.83
N VAL A 435 -6.06 -0.07 -14.93
CA VAL A 435 -5.89 0.10 -13.48
C VAL A 435 -4.41 0.19 -13.12
N THR A 436 -3.59 -0.76 -13.60
CA THR A 436 -2.15 -0.74 -13.35
C THR A 436 -1.52 0.55 -13.87
N HIS A 437 -1.87 1.00 -15.07
CA HIS A 437 -1.31 2.23 -15.64
C HIS A 437 -1.56 3.46 -14.75
N PHE A 438 -2.79 3.64 -14.28
CA PHE A 438 -3.16 4.80 -13.45
C PHE A 438 -2.64 4.69 -12.02
N THR A 439 -2.73 3.53 -11.38
CA THR A 439 -2.21 3.35 -10.01
C THR A 439 -0.69 3.37 -9.92
N GLN A 440 0.01 3.20 -11.05
CA GLN A 440 1.47 3.35 -11.12
C GLN A 440 1.95 4.80 -11.33
N ARG A 441 1.06 5.79 -11.47
CA ARG A 441 1.45 7.21 -11.44
C ARG A 441 2.01 7.55 -10.04
N LYS A 442 3.24 8.07 -9.98
CA LYS A 442 3.90 8.49 -8.73
C LYS A 442 3.75 9.98 -8.49
N SER A 443 3.86 10.40 -7.23
CA SER A 443 3.92 11.81 -6.84
C SER A 443 5.07 12.54 -7.55
N TYR A 444 4.98 13.87 -7.62
CA TYR A 444 6.03 14.75 -8.12
C TYR A 444 6.34 15.83 -7.07
N SER A 445 7.44 16.55 -7.27
CA SER A 445 7.83 17.66 -6.39
C SER A 445 7.90 17.28 -4.90
N GLN A 446 8.30 16.04 -4.61
CA GLN A 446 8.57 15.59 -3.25
C GLN A 446 9.95 16.08 -2.79
N GLY A 447 10.14 16.23 -1.49
CA GLY A 447 11.34 16.89 -0.96
C GLY A 447 12.59 16.01 -0.88
N LYS A 448 13.74 16.68 -0.90
CA LYS A 448 15.09 16.16 -0.62
C LYS A 448 15.69 17.00 0.50
N THR A 449 16.67 16.46 1.22
CA THR A 449 17.35 17.21 2.28
C THR A 449 18.08 18.44 1.73
N GLY A 450 17.86 19.61 2.33
CA GLY A 450 18.56 20.84 1.97
C GLY A 450 20.00 20.89 2.51
N LYS A 451 20.25 20.18 3.61
CA LYS A 451 21.59 20.03 4.22
C LYS A 451 21.84 18.60 4.71
N SER A 452 23.05 18.38 5.21
CA SER A 452 23.47 17.09 5.77
C SER A 452 22.96 16.91 7.20
N PHE A 453 22.40 15.72 7.47
CA PHE A 453 22.02 15.26 8.79
C PHE A 453 22.48 13.81 9.04
N PRO A 454 22.66 13.39 10.30
CA PRO A 454 22.93 12.00 10.65
C PRO A 454 21.90 11.01 10.07
N TRP A 455 20.62 11.36 10.15
CA TRP A 455 19.50 10.56 9.62
C TRP A 455 19.37 10.59 8.10
N SER A 456 20.22 11.35 7.40
CA SER A 456 20.29 11.43 5.93
C SER A 456 21.65 10.93 5.41
N PHE A 457 22.21 9.88 6.04
CA PHE A 457 23.52 9.33 5.66
C PHE A 457 24.69 10.33 5.78
N ASN A 458 24.51 11.42 6.55
CA ASN A 458 25.41 12.57 6.54
C ASN A 458 25.62 13.19 5.13
N GLU A 459 24.65 13.05 4.23
CA GLU A 459 24.65 13.65 2.90
C GLU A 459 23.50 14.67 2.76
N LYS A 460 23.70 15.69 1.92
CA LYS A 460 22.62 16.59 1.46
C LYS A 460 21.97 16.03 0.19
N ASP A 461 20.87 16.62 -0.25
CA ASP A 461 20.13 16.24 -1.46
C ASP A 461 19.60 14.79 -1.40
N VAL A 462 19.42 14.25 -0.20
CA VAL A 462 18.92 12.89 0.02
C VAL A 462 17.39 12.91 -0.08
N PRO A 463 16.78 12.06 -0.94
CA PRO A 463 15.33 11.98 -1.03
C PRO A 463 14.68 11.63 0.31
N TYR A 464 13.63 12.35 0.73
CA TYR A 464 13.05 12.17 2.07
C TYR A 464 12.60 10.74 2.37
N TYR A 465 12.10 10.00 1.38
CA TYR A 465 11.75 8.59 1.59
C TYR A 465 12.97 7.73 1.96
N CYS A 466 14.13 8.02 1.37
CA CYS A 466 15.38 7.32 1.65
C CYS A 466 15.94 7.65 3.05
N CYS A 467 15.50 8.74 3.68
CA CYS A 467 15.91 9.12 5.03
C CYS A 467 15.43 8.13 6.10
N GLN A 468 14.41 7.31 5.82
CA GLN A 468 14.08 6.15 6.66
C GLN A 468 15.26 5.18 6.77
N CYS A 469 15.88 4.85 5.63
CA CYS A 469 17.09 4.02 5.60
C CYS A 469 18.30 4.76 6.18
N GLY A 470 18.35 6.09 6.04
CA GLY A 470 19.37 6.93 6.67
C GLY A 470 19.30 6.88 8.19
N LYS A 471 18.10 6.97 8.78
CA LYS A 471 17.85 6.78 10.21
C LYS A 471 18.24 5.36 10.68
N ILE A 472 17.99 4.32 9.88
CA ILE A 472 18.48 2.97 10.17
C ILE A 472 20.01 2.94 10.21
N SER A 473 20.65 3.55 9.21
CA SER A 473 22.11 3.61 9.12
C SER A 473 22.72 4.39 10.27
N GLU A 474 22.08 5.46 10.73
CA GLU A 474 22.49 6.23 11.91
C GLU A 474 22.48 5.37 13.18
N LYS A 475 21.43 4.56 13.37
CA LYS A 475 21.21 3.79 14.60
C LYS A 475 21.98 2.47 14.66
N LEU A 476 22.41 1.95 13.51
CA LEU A 476 23.00 0.61 13.38
C LEU A 476 24.35 0.61 12.66
N GLY A 477 24.88 1.77 12.26
CA GLY A 477 26.15 1.89 11.54
C GLY A 477 27.32 1.30 12.31
N ASP A 478 27.32 1.46 13.63
CA ASP A 478 28.30 0.89 14.57
C ASP A 478 28.05 -0.60 14.87
N LYS A 479 26.92 -1.17 14.44
CA LYS A 479 26.51 -2.56 14.69
C LYS A 479 26.67 -3.45 13.45
N GLY A 480 27.58 -3.07 12.55
CA GLY A 480 27.93 -3.88 11.38
C GLY A 480 26.93 -3.82 10.22
N LEU A 481 25.99 -2.86 10.22
CA LEU A 481 25.12 -2.57 9.08
C LEU A 481 25.54 -1.27 8.38
N VAL A 482 25.96 -1.37 7.12
CA VAL A 482 26.25 -0.19 6.29
C VAL A 482 25.24 -0.12 5.15
N ILE A 483 24.52 1.00 5.07
CA ILE A 483 23.57 1.26 3.99
C ILE A 483 24.12 2.36 3.09
N ILE A 484 24.26 2.04 1.81
CA ILE A 484 24.68 2.99 0.77
C ILE A 484 23.42 3.37 -0.02
N PRO A 485 22.99 4.65 0.03
CA PRO A 485 21.82 5.10 -0.72
C PRO A 485 22.10 5.10 -2.24
N PRO A 486 21.05 5.03 -3.08
CA PRO A 486 21.21 5.14 -4.52
C PRO A 486 21.72 6.53 -4.91
N LYS A 487 22.80 6.59 -5.69
CA LYS A 487 23.31 7.85 -6.27
C LYS A 487 22.79 8.03 -7.70
N GLY A 488 22.05 9.12 -7.93
CA GLY A 488 21.42 9.42 -9.21
C GLY A 488 20.23 8.51 -9.56
N GLU A 489 19.60 8.78 -10.71
CA GLU A 489 18.32 8.17 -11.11
C GLU A 489 18.38 6.64 -11.28
N LYS A 490 19.51 6.13 -11.79
CA LYS A 490 19.76 4.68 -11.99
C LYS A 490 20.59 4.05 -10.87
N GLY A 491 20.87 4.79 -9.81
CA GLY A 491 21.64 4.32 -8.67
C GLY A 491 21.05 3.07 -8.04
N VAL A 492 21.92 2.24 -7.45
CA VAL A 492 21.54 1.06 -6.67
C VAL A 492 21.66 1.37 -5.19
N CYS A 493 20.75 0.83 -4.39
CA CYS A 493 20.91 0.83 -2.93
C CYS A 493 21.65 -0.44 -2.52
N ILE A 494 22.63 -0.33 -1.61
CA ILE A 494 23.40 -1.47 -1.13
C ILE A 494 23.30 -1.54 0.38
N TRP A 495 22.84 -2.68 0.91
CA TRP A 495 22.90 -2.98 2.33
C TRP A 495 24.00 -4.01 2.56
N LYS A 496 24.97 -3.68 3.40
CA LYS A 496 26.08 -4.56 3.77
C LYS A 496 25.92 -4.96 5.23
N LEU A 497 25.95 -6.26 5.49
CA LEU A 497 25.92 -6.82 6.83
C LEU A 497 27.24 -7.54 7.09
N SER A 498 27.94 -7.13 8.15
CA SER A 498 29.16 -7.79 8.61
C SER A 498 28.86 -9.22 9.06
N LYS A 499 29.79 -10.13 8.78
CA LYS A 499 29.81 -11.49 9.36
C LYS A 499 30.51 -11.55 10.72
N GLY A 500 31.34 -10.55 11.04
CA GLY A 500 32.09 -10.40 12.29
C GLY A 500 31.49 -9.31 13.16
#